data_AF-K1YXV3-F1
#
_entry.id   AF-K1YXV3-F1
#
_cell.length_a   1.000
_cell.length_b   1.000
_cell.length_c   1.000
_cell.angle_alpha   90.00
_cell.angle_beta   90.00
_cell.angle_gamma   90.00
#
_symmetry.space_group_name_H-M   'P 1'
#
loop_
_entity.id
_entity.type
_entity.pdbx_description
1 polymer ?
#
loop_
_entity_poly.entity_id
_entity_poly.type
_entity_poly.pdbx_seq_one_letter_code
_entity_poly.pdbx_strand_id
1 'polypeptide(L)'
;MPTTKYSARDQALMKRGFLPGEEKELIEMIEDAEAHPEDWKPITDPKVLQMFVDAAHNTPIARTTISLKVPNPTLSNFRIKAAQEGIPYQTLLSSIMKKYSEGRLVERK
;
A
#
# COMPACT_ATOMS: atom_id res chain seq x y z
N MET A 1 -10.81 -25.19 -18.72
CA MET A 1 -10.87 -23.75 -19.09
C MET A 1 -9.65 -23.09 -18.49
N PRO A 2 -8.82 -22.33 -19.23
CA PRO A 2 -7.64 -21.73 -18.64
C PRO A 2 -8.08 -20.55 -17.77
N THR A 3 -8.04 -20.72 -16.44
CA THR A 3 -8.20 -19.63 -15.48
C THR A 3 -6.93 -18.80 -15.51
N THR A 4 -6.92 -17.72 -16.30
CA THR A 4 -5.80 -16.77 -16.27
C THR A 4 -5.69 -16.20 -14.85
N LYS A 5 -4.55 -16.43 -14.19
CA LYS A 5 -4.29 -16.06 -12.78
C LYS A 5 -4.17 -14.54 -12.56
N TYR A 6 -4.24 -13.73 -13.62
CA TYR A 6 -3.94 -12.30 -13.61
C TYR A 6 -5.16 -11.44 -14.01
N SER A 7 -5.38 -10.34 -13.29
CA SER A 7 -6.42 -9.36 -13.63
C SER A 7 -6.14 -8.73 -15.00
N ALA A 8 -7.19 -8.32 -15.71
CA ALA A 8 -7.04 -7.62 -16.99
C ALA A 8 -6.21 -6.33 -16.88
N ARG A 9 -6.16 -5.72 -15.68
CA ARG A 9 -5.29 -4.56 -15.40
C ARG A 9 -3.81 -4.95 -15.33
N ASP A 10 -3.50 -6.07 -14.72
CA ASP A 10 -2.12 -6.56 -14.54
C ASP A 10 -1.55 -7.02 -15.88
N GLN A 11 -2.38 -7.69 -16.70
CA GLN A 11 -2.05 -8.04 -18.08
C GLN A 11 -1.75 -6.79 -18.94
N ALA A 12 -2.47 -5.69 -18.71
CA ALA A 12 -2.25 -4.43 -19.41
C ALA A 12 -0.97 -3.72 -18.94
N LEU A 13 -0.58 -3.85 -17.66
CA LEU A 13 0.67 -3.31 -17.12
C LEU A 13 1.89 -4.10 -17.63
N MET A 14 1.81 -5.43 -17.67
CA MET A 14 2.81 -6.32 -18.29
C MET A 14 3.06 -5.96 -19.76
N LYS A 15 1.99 -5.76 -20.54
CA LYS A 15 2.07 -5.40 -21.97
C LYS A 15 2.70 -4.02 -22.21
N ARG A 16 2.69 -3.14 -21.20
CA ARG A 16 3.14 -1.74 -21.32
C ARG A 16 4.55 -1.51 -20.78
N GLY A 17 5.25 -2.56 -20.32
CA GLY A 17 6.63 -2.49 -19.83
C GLY A 17 6.80 -1.69 -18.54
N PHE A 18 5.72 -1.45 -17.80
CA PHE A 18 5.72 -0.67 -16.57
C PHE A 18 5.69 -1.62 -15.37
N LEU A 19 6.75 -2.43 -15.25
CA LEU A 19 7.05 -3.15 -14.02
C LEU A 19 8.39 -2.59 -13.52
N PRO A 20 8.42 -1.91 -12.35
CA PRO A 20 9.67 -1.60 -11.68
C PRO A 20 10.51 -2.88 -11.55
N GLY A 21 11.85 -2.77 -11.63
CA GLY A 21 12.74 -3.95 -11.59
C GLY A 21 12.43 -4.90 -10.43
N GLU A 22 12.14 -4.34 -9.26
CA GLU A 22 11.77 -5.08 -8.04
C GLU A 22 10.48 -5.91 -8.19
N GLU A 23 9.46 -5.40 -8.90
CA GLU A 23 8.19 -6.12 -9.08
C GLU A 23 8.37 -7.30 -10.04
N LYS A 24 9.23 -7.13 -11.06
CA LYS A 24 9.57 -8.20 -12.00
C LYS A 24 10.34 -9.33 -11.32
N GLU A 25 11.32 -8.99 -10.47
CA GLU A 25 12.09 -9.96 -9.69
C GLU A 25 11.19 -10.78 -8.75
N LEU A 26 10.22 -10.13 -8.08
CA LEU A 26 9.27 -10.83 -7.22
C LEU A 26 8.38 -11.81 -7.99
N ILE A 27 7.92 -11.42 -9.19
CA ILE A 27 7.10 -12.31 -10.04
C ILE A 27 7.92 -13.52 -10.48
N GLU A 28 9.16 -13.30 -10.93
CA GLU A 28 10.07 -14.37 -11.36
C GLU A 28 10.34 -15.35 -10.22
N MET A 29 10.61 -14.85 -9.00
CA MET A 29 10.79 -15.71 -7.82
C MET A 29 9.54 -16.52 -7.47
N ILE A 30 8.34 -15.97 -7.63
CA ILE A 30 7.09 -16.68 -7.36
C ILE A 30 6.82 -17.73 -8.43
N GLU A 31 7.06 -17.41 -9.71
CA GLU A 31 6.90 -18.35 -10.82
C GLU A 31 7.89 -19.51 -10.71
N ASP A 32 9.15 -19.24 -10.35
CA ASP A 32 10.15 -20.27 -10.05
C ASP A 32 9.75 -21.13 -8.84
N ALA A 33 9.13 -20.53 -7.82
CA ALA A 33 8.60 -21.27 -6.66
C ALA A 33 7.42 -22.18 -7.00
N GLU A 34 6.54 -21.74 -7.91
CA GLU A 34 5.45 -22.58 -8.41
C GLU A 34 5.96 -23.70 -9.33
N ALA A 35 7.02 -23.44 -10.11
CA ALA A 35 7.61 -24.39 -11.06
C ALA A 35 8.49 -25.46 -10.38
N HIS A 36 9.20 -25.10 -9.31
CA HIS A 36 10.11 -25.98 -8.57
C HIS A 36 9.82 -25.98 -7.05
N PRO A 37 8.70 -26.57 -6.61
CA PRO A 37 8.33 -26.61 -5.19
C PRO A 37 9.37 -27.32 -4.30
N GLU A 38 10.15 -28.23 -4.87
CA GLU A 38 11.21 -29.01 -4.19
C GLU A 38 12.39 -28.17 -3.69
N ASP A 39 12.65 -27.03 -4.33
CA ASP A 39 13.78 -26.15 -4.01
C ASP A 39 13.46 -25.17 -2.87
N TRP A 40 12.17 -24.98 -2.58
CA TRP A 40 11.69 -24.09 -1.53
C TRP A 40 11.51 -24.82 -0.21
N LYS A 41 12.48 -24.64 0.69
CA LYS A 41 12.44 -25.24 2.03
C LYS A 41 11.66 -24.34 2.99
N PRO A 42 10.62 -24.86 3.68
CA PRO A 42 9.95 -24.10 4.72
C PRO A 42 10.94 -23.76 5.83
N ILE A 43 10.92 -22.51 6.26
CA ILE A 43 11.70 -22.07 7.40
C ILE A 43 11.21 -22.88 8.61
N THR A 44 12.09 -23.72 9.16
CA THR A 44 11.74 -24.59 10.29
C THR A 44 12.23 -24.01 11.62
N ASP A 45 13.06 -22.97 11.59
CA ASP A 45 13.58 -22.33 12.80
C ASP A 45 12.47 -21.54 13.52
N PRO A 46 12.09 -21.95 14.75
CA PRO A 46 11.04 -21.29 15.51
C PRO A 46 11.34 -19.83 15.81
N LYS A 47 12.62 -19.44 15.94
CA LYS A 47 13.03 -18.06 16.23
C LYS A 47 12.74 -17.14 15.04
N VAL A 48 12.97 -17.64 13.83
CA VAL A 48 12.73 -16.91 12.59
C VAL A 48 11.23 -16.77 12.34
N LEU A 49 10.45 -17.84 12.58
CA LEU A 49 8.98 -17.76 12.54
C LEU A 49 8.45 -16.68 13.49
N GLN A 50 8.94 -16.68 14.72
CA GLN A 50 8.50 -15.74 15.73
C GLN A 50 8.84 -14.29 15.35
N MET A 51 10.02 -14.06 14.77
CA MET A 51 10.40 -12.75 14.22
C MET A 51 9.44 -12.28 13.11
N PHE A 52 9.02 -13.16 12.21
CA PHE A 52 8.04 -12.81 11.17
C PHE A 52 6.63 -12.57 11.72
N VAL A 53 6.22 -13.36 12.71
CA VAL A 53 4.96 -13.18 13.43
C VAL A 53 4.94 -11.84 14.16
N ASP A 54 6.03 -11.50 14.86
CA ASP A 54 6.17 -10.23 15.55
C ASP A 54 6.19 -9.05 14.56
N ALA A 55 6.88 -9.18 13.42
CA ALA A 55 6.88 -8.16 12.37
C ALA A 55 5.47 -7.95 11.77
N ALA A 56 4.71 -9.02 11.56
CA ALA A 56 3.33 -8.95 11.09
C ALA A 56 2.40 -8.32 12.14
N HIS A 57 2.53 -8.68 13.42
CA HIS A 57 1.77 -8.08 14.52
C HIS A 57 2.08 -6.60 14.75
N ASN A 58 3.33 -6.20 14.54
CA ASN A 58 3.75 -4.81 14.63
C ASN A 58 3.32 -3.97 13.43
N THR A 59 2.72 -4.58 12.41
CA THR A 59 2.06 -3.86 11.32
C THR A 59 0.64 -3.47 11.77
N PRO A 60 0.31 -2.19 11.96
CA PRO A 60 -1.03 -1.79 12.38
C PRO A 60 -2.03 -2.04 11.25
N ILE A 61 -2.78 -3.15 11.36
CA ILE A 61 -3.77 -3.58 10.34
C ILE A 61 -5.15 -2.93 10.53
N ALA A 62 -5.40 -2.20 11.62
CA ALA A 62 -6.71 -1.58 11.84
C ALA A 62 -6.82 -0.21 11.15
N ARG A 63 -7.34 -0.20 9.91
CA ARG A 63 -7.84 1.02 9.27
C ARG A 63 -9.34 1.12 9.48
N THR A 64 -9.78 2.11 10.26
CA THR A 64 -11.21 2.42 10.43
C THR A 64 -11.61 3.55 9.50
N THR A 65 -12.67 3.35 8.72
CA THR A 65 -13.25 4.41 7.88
C THR A 65 -14.12 5.33 8.74
N ILE A 66 -13.93 6.64 8.58
CA ILE A 66 -14.74 7.67 9.24
C ILE A 66 -15.60 8.40 8.21
N SER A 67 -16.87 8.68 8.55
CA SER A 67 -17.75 9.54 7.74
C SER A 67 -17.75 10.95 8.33
N LEU A 68 -17.34 11.95 7.55
CA LEU A 68 -17.27 13.35 7.96
C LEU A 68 -18.15 14.21 7.04
N LYS A 69 -18.99 15.07 7.63
CA LYS A 69 -19.71 16.11 6.90
C LYS A 69 -18.82 17.34 6.81
N VAL A 70 -18.46 17.74 5.59
CA VAL A 70 -17.62 18.90 5.31
C VAL A 70 -18.40 19.85 4.41
N PRO A 71 -18.40 21.17 4.67
CA PRO A 71 -19.00 22.15 3.75
C PRO A 71 -18.35 22.07 2.36
N ASN A 72 -19.14 22.21 1.30
CA ASN A 72 -18.66 22.17 -0.09
C ASN A 72 -17.49 23.13 -0.36
N PRO A 73 -17.50 24.41 0.10
CA PRO A 73 -16.38 25.32 -0.13
C PRO A 73 -15.07 24.80 0.47
N THR A 74 -15.14 24.24 1.68
CA THR A 74 -13.98 23.67 2.37
C THR A 74 -13.41 22.47 1.63
N LEU A 75 -14.29 21.57 1.13
CA LEU A 75 -13.86 20.43 0.33
C LEU A 75 -13.14 20.87 -0.97
N SER A 76 -13.64 21.90 -1.64
CA SER A 76 -12.99 22.47 -2.82
C SER A 76 -11.60 23.03 -2.51
N ASN A 77 -11.45 23.74 -1.39
CA ASN A 77 -10.15 24.26 -0.95
C ASN A 77 -9.13 23.14 -0.70
N PHE A 78 -9.56 22.03 -0.08
CA PHE A 78 -8.68 20.86 0.10
C PHE A 78 -8.26 20.23 -1.23
N ARG A 79 -9.16 20.14 -2.21
CA ARG A 79 -8.82 19.63 -3.55
C ARG A 79 -7.80 20.50 -4.27
N ILE A 80 -7.98 21.83 -4.21
CA ILE A 80 -7.05 22.78 -4.82
C ILE A 80 -5.67 22.63 -4.17
N LYS A 81 -5.61 22.58 -2.84
CA LYS A 81 -4.35 22.45 -2.11
C LYS A 81 -3.65 21.11 -2.35
N ALA A 82 -4.41 20.03 -2.43
CA ALA A 82 -3.87 18.71 -2.76
C ALA A 82 -3.31 18.67 -4.20
N ALA A 83 -4.00 19.32 -5.14
CA ALA A 83 -3.51 19.45 -6.52
C ALA A 83 -2.22 20.27 -6.62
N GLN A 84 -2.07 21.33 -5.83
CA GLN A 84 -0.84 22.11 -5.73
C GLN A 84 0.33 21.29 -5.20
N GLU A 85 0.07 20.42 -4.22
CA GLU A 85 1.06 19.51 -3.64
C GLU A 85 1.29 18.24 -4.50
N GLY A 86 0.53 18.04 -5.58
CA GLY A 86 0.63 16.87 -6.45
C GLY A 86 0.16 15.57 -5.81
N ILE A 87 -0.64 15.64 -4.74
CA ILE A 87 -1.12 14.47 -3.98
C ILE A 87 -2.64 14.34 -4.02
N PRO A 88 -3.21 13.14 -3.83
CA PRO A 88 -4.65 12.97 -3.67
C PRO A 88 -5.18 13.72 -2.43
N TYR A 89 -6.40 14.27 -2.52
CA TYR A 89 -7.00 15.02 -1.41
C TYR A 89 -7.21 14.16 -0.15
N GLN A 90 -7.47 12.85 -0.31
CA GLN A 90 -7.56 11.92 0.81
C GLN A 90 -6.23 11.79 1.55
N THR A 91 -5.11 11.77 0.80
CA THR A 91 -3.75 11.70 1.35
C THR A 91 -3.41 12.97 2.12
N LEU A 92 -3.77 14.14 1.58
CA LEU A 92 -3.60 15.42 2.27
C LEU A 92 -4.37 15.44 3.60
N LEU A 93 -5.65 15.05 3.58
CA LEU A 93 -6.48 14.99 4.79
C LEU A 93 -5.89 14.03 5.84
N SER A 94 -5.44 12.86 5.40
CA SER A 94 -4.82 11.85 6.28
C SER A 94 -3.52 12.37 6.91
N SER A 95 -2.69 13.07 6.13
CA SER A 95 -1.46 13.71 6.60
C SER A 95 -1.74 14.79 7.64
N ILE A 96 -2.77 15.62 7.41
CA ILE A 96 -3.19 16.66 8.37
C ILE A 96 -3.69 16.01 9.66
N MET A 97 -4.57 15.02 9.59
CA MET A 97 -5.09 14.33 10.78
C MET A 97 -3.96 13.70 11.60
N LYS A 98 -2.99 13.05 10.94
CA LYS A 98 -1.81 12.48 11.59
C LYS A 98 -0.96 13.56 12.27
N LYS A 99 -0.61 14.63 11.55
CA LYS A 99 0.18 15.75 12.09
C LYS A 99 -0.51 16.43 13.28
N TYR A 100 -1.84 16.55 13.22
CA TYR A 100 -2.62 17.12 14.31
C TYR A 100 -2.63 16.22 15.55
N SER A 101 -2.85 14.92 15.38
CA SER A 101 -2.80 13.92 16.47
C SER A 101 -1.43 13.87 17.16
N GLU A 102 -0.35 14.02 16.38
CA GLU A 102 1.03 14.05 16.87
C GLU A 102 1.44 15.40 17.48
N GLY A 103 0.56 16.41 17.49
CA GLY A 103 0.86 17.75 18.01
C GLY A 103 1.86 18.55 17.16
N ARG A 104 2.14 18.11 15.93
CA ARG A 104 3.10 18.75 15.00
C ARG A 104 2.48 19.85 14.14
N LEU A 105 1.15 20.00 14.16
CA LEU A 105 0.44 21.03 13.43
C LEU A 105 0.33 22.30 14.28
N VAL A 106 1.14 23.32 13.96
CA VAL A 106 1.08 24.63 14.61
C VAL A 106 0.11 25.52 13.84
N GLU A 107 -0.95 26.00 14.50
CA GLU A 107 -1.82 27.03 13.93
C GLU A 107 -1.05 28.34 13.79
N ARG A 108 -1.03 28.90 12.58
CA ARG A 108 -0.56 30.27 12.39
C ARG A 108 -1.72 31.21 12.69
N LYS A 109 -1.55 32.03 13.73
CA LYS A 109 -2.41 33.17 14.06
C LYS A 109 -2.28 34.27 13.01
#